data_AF-A0A933LCM2-F1
#
_entry.id   AF-A0A933LCM2-F1
#
_cell.length_a   1.000
_cell.length_b   1.000
_cell.length_c   1.000
_cell.angle_alpha   90.00
_cell.angle_beta   90.00
_cell.angle_gamma   90.00
#
_symmetry.space_group_name_H-M   'P 1'
#
loop_
_entity.id
_entity.type
_entity.pdbx_description
1 polymer ?
#
loop_
_entity_poly.entity_id
_entity_poly.type
_entity_poly.pdbx_seq_one_letter_code
_entity_poly.pdbx_strand_id
1 'polypeptide(L)'
;MASDSEACVQDLLQEGLRGYLDAMLAIKEFHRQAIAVCHAVLAAALPRLNKAMGTDLSEKAIERYVYPRDVTSENWVGTWAWVGVCIKNAGPGIFYCALHLAAKGDLHTAEARATLALFRKALRSDTQRAFGPNPPECEEGAESELRYFRSLHLDRPDLLRTYLENAVEEWIKAWTRVGGIKGLKCKLAGPADSA
;
A
#
# COMPACT_ATOMS: atom_id res chain seq x y z
N MET A 1 50.87 -5.64 21.49
CA MET A 1 50.03 -4.55 20.93
C MET A 1 49.01 -5.02 19.87
N ALA A 2 48.98 -6.29 19.44
CA ALA A 2 47.91 -6.82 18.57
C ALA A 2 46.64 -7.28 19.33
N SER A 3 46.78 -7.60 20.62
CA SER A 3 45.72 -8.13 21.51
C SER A 3 44.52 -7.20 21.69
N ASP A 4 44.77 -5.90 21.88
CA ASP A 4 43.71 -4.95 22.27
C ASP A 4 42.85 -4.53 21.07
N SER A 5 43.42 -4.61 19.85
CA SER A 5 42.69 -4.36 18.61
C SER A 5 41.78 -5.53 18.22
N GLU A 6 42.20 -6.77 18.48
CA GLU A 6 41.37 -7.95 18.22
C GLU A 6 40.19 -8.05 19.21
N ALA A 7 40.43 -7.73 20.49
CA ALA A 7 39.37 -7.66 21.50
C ALA A 7 38.33 -6.57 21.16
N CYS A 8 38.77 -5.38 20.78
CA CYS A 8 37.89 -4.29 20.36
C CYS A 8 37.04 -4.65 19.13
N VAL A 9 37.63 -5.33 18.15
CA VAL A 9 36.89 -5.83 16.96
C VAL A 9 35.88 -6.90 17.36
N GLN A 10 36.22 -7.82 18.27
CA GLN A 10 35.28 -8.83 18.76
C GLN A 10 34.10 -8.21 19.52
N ASP A 11 34.36 -7.22 20.37
CA ASP A 11 33.31 -6.51 21.11
C ASP A 11 32.38 -5.75 20.16
N LEU A 12 32.94 -5.04 19.17
CA LEU A 12 32.18 -4.35 18.13
C LEU A 12 31.33 -5.30 17.29
N LEU A 13 31.88 -6.48 16.94
CA LEU A 13 31.15 -7.51 16.22
C LEU A 13 30.04 -8.11 17.07
N GLN A 14 30.27 -8.38 18.35
CA GLN A 14 29.25 -8.93 19.25
C GLN A 14 28.11 -7.92 19.52
N GLU A 15 28.45 -6.66 19.77
CA GLU A 15 27.48 -5.58 19.95
C GLU A 15 26.69 -5.33 18.66
N GLY A 16 27.39 -5.26 17.52
CA GLY A 16 26.78 -5.13 16.20
C GLY A 16 25.88 -6.31 15.83
N LEU A 17 26.31 -7.55 16.09
CA LEU A 17 25.52 -8.76 15.84
C LEU A 17 24.26 -8.80 16.72
N ARG A 18 24.37 -8.41 18.00
CA ARG A 18 23.22 -8.35 18.90
C ARG A 18 22.22 -7.28 18.45
N GLY A 19 22.68 -6.06 18.19
CA GLY A 19 21.84 -4.98 17.68
C GLY A 19 21.18 -5.32 16.34
N TYR A 20 21.90 -6.04 15.47
CA TYR A 20 21.37 -6.54 14.20
C TYR A 20 20.24 -7.55 14.39
N LEU A 21 20.41 -8.55 15.26
CA LEU A 21 19.37 -9.53 15.56
C LEU A 21 18.13 -8.87 16.16
N ASP A 22 18.31 -7.96 17.10
CA ASP A 22 17.22 -7.21 17.73
C ASP A 22 16.47 -6.36 16.67
N ALA A 23 17.20 -5.67 15.78
CA ALA A 23 16.62 -4.91 14.69
C ALA A 23 15.83 -5.81 13.72
N MET A 24 16.36 -6.98 13.36
CA MET A 24 15.65 -7.93 12.50
C MET A 24 14.36 -8.45 13.14
N LEU A 25 14.39 -8.77 14.44
CA LEU A 25 13.22 -9.21 15.18
C LEU A 25 12.17 -8.08 15.25
N ALA A 26 12.59 -6.85 15.53
CA ALA A 26 11.73 -5.68 15.54
C ALA A 26 11.06 -5.46 14.18
N ILE A 27 11.81 -5.52 13.08
CA ILE A 27 11.27 -5.39 11.70
C ILE A 27 10.27 -6.51 11.40
N LYS A 28 10.58 -7.75 11.77
CA LYS A 28 9.69 -8.90 11.55
C LYS A 28 8.38 -8.74 12.32
N GLU A 29 8.45 -8.31 13.58
CA GLU A 29 7.28 -8.10 14.41
C GLU A 29 6.44 -6.91 13.93
N PHE A 30 7.10 -5.83 13.53
CA PHE A 30 6.46 -4.69 12.87
C PHE A 30 5.70 -5.12 11.61
N HIS A 31 6.33 -5.89 10.72
CA HIS A 31 5.66 -6.43 9.53
C HIS A 31 4.41 -7.24 9.91
N ARG A 32 4.55 -8.13 10.90
CA ARG A 32 3.44 -8.98 11.36
C ARG A 32 2.26 -8.14 11.83
N GLN A 33 2.51 -7.12 12.67
CA GLN A 33 1.46 -6.25 13.20
C GLN A 33 0.82 -5.39 12.12
N ALA A 34 1.61 -4.74 11.27
CA ALA A 34 1.11 -3.90 10.18
C ALA A 34 0.23 -4.71 9.21
N ILE A 35 0.68 -5.91 8.81
CA ILE A 35 -0.11 -6.82 7.96
C ILE A 35 -1.40 -7.24 8.63
N ALA A 36 -1.37 -7.58 9.93
CA ALA A 36 -2.57 -7.96 10.67
C ALA A 36 -3.63 -6.85 10.70
N VAL A 37 -3.20 -5.59 10.90
CA VAL A 37 -4.09 -4.42 10.82
C VAL A 37 -4.66 -4.27 9.42
N CYS A 38 -3.81 -4.27 8.39
CA CYS A 38 -4.24 -4.11 7.00
C CYS A 38 -5.24 -5.20 6.58
N HIS A 39 -4.95 -6.46 6.92
CA HIS A 39 -5.82 -7.59 6.65
C HIS A 39 -7.19 -7.43 7.35
N ALA A 40 -7.20 -7.11 8.65
CA ALA A 40 -8.43 -6.95 9.40
C ALA A 40 -9.32 -5.84 8.83
N VAL A 41 -8.73 -4.69 8.46
CA VAL A 41 -9.46 -3.58 7.84
C VAL A 41 -10.07 -4.01 6.51
N LEU A 42 -9.27 -4.61 5.62
CA LEU A 42 -9.74 -5.01 4.29
C LEU A 42 -10.79 -6.12 4.36
N ALA A 43 -10.59 -7.14 5.21
CA ALA A 43 -11.55 -8.22 5.41
C ALA A 43 -12.90 -7.71 5.93
N ALA A 44 -12.90 -6.80 6.91
CA ALA A 44 -14.12 -6.21 7.45
C ALA A 44 -14.86 -5.33 6.41
N ALA A 45 -14.14 -4.67 5.50
CA ALA A 45 -14.72 -3.85 4.45
C ALA A 45 -15.14 -4.65 3.21
N LEU A 46 -14.62 -5.86 3.01
CA LEU A 46 -14.75 -6.64 1.79
C LEU A 46 -16.20 -6.83 1.30
N PRO A 47 -17.20 -7.13 2.16
CA PRO A 47 -18.58 -7.28 1.69
C PRO A 47 -19.16 -5.99 1.08
N ARG A 48 -18.85 -4.84 1.68
CA ARG A 48 -19.29 -3.53 1.17
C ARG A 48 -18.55 -3.14 -0.10
N LEU A 49 -17.25 -3.42 -0.15
CA LEU A 49 -16.42 -3.21 -1.32
C LEU A 49 -16.89 -4.06 -2.50
N ASN A 50 -17.18 -5.35 -2.29
CA ASN A 50 -17.76 -6.25 -3.28
C ASN A 50 -19.07 -5.72 -3.84
N LYS A 51 -19.99 -5.29 -2.97
CA LYS A 51 -21.26 -4.69 -3.39
C LYS A 51 -21.05 -3.43 -4.23
N ALA A 52 -20.15 -2.55 -3.81
CA ALA A 52 -19.86 -1.29 -4.52
C ALA A 52 -19.20 -1.54 -5.89
N MET A 53 -18.30 -2.52 -5.98
CA MET A 53 -17.58 -2.87 -7.20
C MET A 53 -18.41 -3.73 -8.16
N GLY A 54 -19.39 -4.47 -7.64
CA GLY A 54 -20.11 -5.52 -8.38
C GLY A 54 -19.27 -6.79 -8.55
N THR A 55 -18.56 -7.20 -7.49
CA THR A 55 -17.72 -8.41 -7.44
C THR A 55 -18.18 -9.37 -6.33
N ASP A 56 -17.65 -10.59 -6.35
CA ASP A 56 -17.88 -11.61 -5.31
C ASP A 56 -16.56 -12.22 -4.84
N LEU A 57 -15.68 -11.35 -4.32
CA LEU A 57 -14.37 -11.75 -3.83
C LEU A 57 -14.51 -12.34 -2.42
N SER A 58 -13.89 -13.48 -2.16
CA SER A 58 -13.82 -14.04 -0.81
C SER A 58 -12.63 -13.48 -0.04
N GLU A 59 -12.64 -13.60 1.29
CA GLU A 59 -11.51 -13.21 2.15
C GLU A 59 -10.20 -13.90 1.75
N LYS A 60 -10.26 -15.11 1.18
CA LYS A 60 -9.09 -15.85 0.65
C LYS A 60 -8.38 -15.13 -0.51
N ALA A 61 -9.04 -14.15 -1.13
CA ALA A 61 -8.42 -13.31 -2.16
C ALA A 61 -7.51 -12.23 -1.57
N ILE A 62 -7.55 -12.01 -0.25
CA ILE A 62 -6.65 -11.10 0.46
C ILE A 62 -5.32 -11.81 0.69
N GLU A 63 -4.29 -11.35 0.00
CA GLU A 63 -2.95 -11.89 0.06
C GLU A 63 -2.01 -10.93 0.78
N ARG A 64 -1.00 -11.47 1.48
CA ARG A 64 0.08 -10.66 2.05
C ARG A 64 0.86 -9.96 0.94
N TYR A 65 1.18 -8.68 1.13
CA TYR A 65 2.03 -7.92 0.24
C TYR A 65 3.12 -7.17 1.03
N VAL A 66 4.37 -7.43 0.68
CA VAL A 66 5.53 -6.71 1.19
C VAL A 66 6.44 -6.40 0.00
N TYR A 67 6.85 -5.13 -0.13
CA TYR A 67 7.80 -4.70 -1.14
C TYR A 67 8.82 -3.73 -0.53
N PRO A 68 10.13 -3.87 -0.81
CA PRO A 68 10.73 -4.99 -1.55
C PRO A 68 10.54 -6.31 -0.79
N ARG A 69 10.59 -7.45 -1.49
CA ARG A 69 10.48 -8.77 -0.82
C ARG A 69 11.78 -9.15 -0.11
N ASP A 70 12.89 -8.69 -0.67
CA ASP A 70 14.25 -8.91 -0.19
C ASP A 70 15.12 -7.71 -0.55
N VAL A 71 16.27 -7.60 0.10
CA VAL A 71 17.26 -6.52 -0.13
C VAL A 71 17.90 -6.59 -1.52
N THR A 72 17.71 -7.70 -2.25
CA THR A 72 18.26 -7.94 -3.59
C THR A 72 17.33 -7.54 -4.72
N SER A 73 16.15 -6.99 -4.39
CA SER A 73 15.17 -6.59 -5.39
C SER A 73 15.77 -5.54 -6.32
N GLU A 74 16.01 -5.91 -7.58
CA GLU A 74 16.81 -5.17 -8.57
C GLU A 74 16.39 -3.69 -8.78
N ASN A 75 15.16 -3.35 -8.41
CA ASN A 75 14.58 -2.01 -8.59
C ASN A 75 14.41 -1.23 -7.27
N TRP A 76 14.90 -1.75 -6.15
CA TRP A 76 14.78 -1.08 -4.86
C TRP A 76 16.03 -0.24 -4.57
N VAL A 77 15.85 1.08 -4.58
CA VAL A 77 16.93 2.05 -4.32
C VAL A 77 17.08 2.40 -2.83
N GLY A 78 16.46 1.64 -1.93
CA GLY A 78 16.55 1.86 -0.48
C GLY A 78 15.68 2.99 0.07
N THR A 79 14.85 3.64 -0.75
CA THR A 79 14.14 4.87 -0.36
C THR A 79 12.67 4.69 -0.03
N TRP A 80 12.07 3.52 -0.22
CA TRP A 80 10.65 3.29 0.10
C TRP A 80 10.31 1.82 0.33
N ALA A 81 9.22 1.55 1.05
CA ALA A 81 8.71 0.20 1.29
C ALA A 81 7.19 0.18 1.42
N TRP A 82 6.60 -0.97 1.13
CA TRP A 82 5.18 -1.28 1.34
C TRP A 82 5.07 -2.49 2.26
N VAL A 83 4.15 -2.40 3.23
CA VAL A 83 3.83 -3.48 4.16
C VAL A 83 2.32 -3.53 4.34
N GLY A 84 1.68 -4.61 3.88
CA GLY A 84 0.23 -4.75 4.02
C GLY A 84 -0.33 -5.97 3.30
N VAL A 85 -1.49 -5.78 2.67
CA VAL A 85 -2.20 -6.81 1.93
C VAL A 85 -2.65 -6.30 0.57
N CYS A 86 -2.96 -7.22 -0.34
CA CYS A 86 -3.56 -6.90 -1.62
C CYS A 86 -4.65 -7.91 -2.01
N ILE A 87 -5.51 -7.51 -2.95
CA ILE A 87 -6.40 -8.41 -3.68
C ILE A 87 -5.99 -8.36 -5.14
N LYS A 88 -5.45 -9.47 -5.63
CA LYS A 88 -5.18 -9.67 -7.04
C LYS A 88 -6.52 -9.84 -7.76
N ASN A 89 -6.68 -9.18 -8.91
CA ASN A 89 -7.91 -9.20 -9.71
C ASN A 89 -9.11 -8.50 -9.06
N ALA A 90 -8.88 -7.36 -8.40
CA ALA A 90 -9.93 -6.47 -7.92
C ALA A 90 -10.61 -5.70 -9.07
N GLY A 91 -10.97 -6.38 -10.17
CA GLY A 91 -11.49 -5.78 -11.39
C GLY A 91 -10.39 -5.35 -12.37
N PRO A 92 -10.21 -4.04 -12.64
CA PRO A 92 -9.24 -3.56 -13.65
C PRO A 92 -7.78 -3.57 -13.19
N GLY A 93 -7.49 -4.09 -12.00
CA GLY A 93 -6.18 -3.97 -11.38
C GLY A 93 -6.00 -4.78 -10.10
N ILE A 94 -4.98 -4.38 -9.35
CA ILE A 94 -4.66 -4.90 -8.01
C ILE A 94 -5.03 -3.83 -7.00
N PHE A 95 -5.79 -4.22 -5.96
CA PHE A 95 -6.11 -3.34 -4.86
C PHE A 95 -5.19 -3.62 -3.68
N TYR A 96 -4.53 -2.60 -3.15
CA TYR A 96 -3.63 -2.65 -2.01
C TYR A 96 -4.25 -1.92 -0.83
N CYS A 97 -4.07 -2.48 0.37
CA CYS A 97 -4.34 -1.83 1.65
C CYS A 97 -3.08 -2.01 2.49
N ALA A 98 -2.32 -0.93 2.69
CA ALA A 98 -0.95 -1.05 3.19
C ALA A 98 -0.45 0.20 3.90
N LEU A 99 0.57 -0.02 4.72
CA LEU A 99 1.48 1.01 5.18
C LEU A 99 2.57 1.24 4.12
N HIS A 100 2.72 2.48 3.69
CA HIS A 100 3.82 2.94 2.86
C HIS A 100 4.83 3.72 3.69
N LEU A 101 6.10 3.40 3.52
CA LEU A 101 7.22 4.09 4.15
C LEU A 101 8.06 4.69 3.05
N ALA A 102 8.50 5.94 3.21
CA ALA A 102 9.45 6.56 2.29
C ALA A 102 10.50 7.38 3.04
N ALA A 103 11.68 7.46 2.43
CA ALA A 103 12.81 8.27 2.86
C ALA A 103 13.19 9.21 1.72
N LYS A 104 13.25 10.51 1.99
CA LYS A 104 13.68 11.54 1.05
C LYS A 104 14.72 12.43 1.72
N GLY A 105 16.00 12.10 1.54
CA GLY A 105 17.07 12.66 2.35
C GLY A 105 16.91 12.22 3.81
N ASP A 106 16.96 13.18 4.74
CA ASP A 106 16.81 12.93 6.17
C ASP A 106 15.34 12.82 6.62
N LEU A 107 14.39 13.04 5.71
CA LEU A 107 12.96 12.98 6.02
C LEU A 107 12.43 11.56 5.83
N HIS A 108 11.87 11.00 6.90
CA HIS A 108 11.11 9.76 6.88
C HIS A 108 9.61 10.04 6.94
N THR A 109 8.85 9.47 6.02
CA THR A 109 7.39 9.56 5.99
C THR A 109 6.76 8.17 6.08
N ALA A 110 5.62 8.12 6.76
CA ALA A 110 4.76 6.95 6.82
C ALA A 110 3.36 7.35 6.37
N GLU A 111 2.70 6.49 5.61
CA GLU A 111 1.36 6.75 5.08
C GLU A 111 0.51 5.50 5.12
N ALA A 112 -0.73 5.65 5.59
CA ALA A 112 -1.77 4.63 5.42
C ALA A 112 -2.36 4.80 4.01
N ARG A 113 -2.18 3.80 3.13
CA ARG A 113 -2.61 3.85 1.73
C ARG A 113 -3.62 2.75 1.40
N ALA A 114 -4.69 3.15 0.70
CA ALA A 114 -5.51 2.25 -0.09
C ALA A 114 -5.36 2.60 -1.57
N THR A 115 -4.79 1.69 -2.36
CA THR A 115 -4.33 1.97 -3.72
C THR A 115 -4.93 0.98 -4.71
N LEU A 116 -5.43 1.47 -5.84
CA LEU A 116 -5.77 0.66 -7.01
C LEU A 116 -4.69 0.85 -8.06
N ALA A 117 -3.88 -0.18 -8.31
CA ALA A 117 -2.94 -0.20 -9.43
C ALA A 117 -3.62 -0.84 -10.64
N LEU A 118 -3.88 -0.04 -11.68
CA LEU A 118 -4.53 -0.47 -12.90
C LEU A 118 -3.57 -1.29 -13.77
N PHE A 119 -4.09 -2.32 -14.45
CA PHE A 119 -3.30 -3.10 -15.41
C PHE A 119 -2.92 -2.30 -16.67
N ARG A 120 -3.61 -1.18 -16.93
CA ARG A 120 -3.39 -0.32 -18.08
C ARG A 120 -3.24 1.13 -17.65
N LYS A 121 -2.05 1.69 -17.85
CA LYS A 121 -1.72 3.11 -17.55
C LYS A 121 -2.70 4.08 -18.22
N ALA A 122 -3.08 3.80 -19.46
CA ALA A 122 -4.03 4.62 -20.23
C ALA A 122 -5.39 4.80 -19.54
N LEU A 123 -5.80 3.85 -18.68
CA LEU A 123 -7.08 3.95 -17.97
C LEU A 123 -7.02 4.86 -16.74
N ARG A 124 -5.84 5.32 -16.31
CA ARG A 124 -5.68 6.08 -15.05
C ARG A 124 -6.48 7.37 -15.07
N SER A 125 -6.24 8.24 -16.05
CA SER A 125 -6.88 9.55 -16.15
C SER A 125 -8.40 9.44 -16.31
N ASP A 126 -8.86 8.48 -17.12
CA ASP A 126 -10.28 8.28 -17.34
C ASP A 126 -10.97 7.67 -16.11
N THR A 127 -10.31 6.75 -15.41
CA THR A 127 -10.80 6.18 -14.16
C THR A 127 -10.85 7.26 -13.06
N GLN A 128 -9.83 8.10 -12.96
CA GLN A 128 -9.79 9.23 -12.04
C GLN A 128 -10.94 10.21 -12.32
N ARG A 129 -11.14 10.59 -13.59
CA ARG A 129 -12.24 11.46 -14.03
C ARG A 129 -13.59 10.83 -13.73
N ALA A 130 -13.75 9.53 -13.95
CA ALA A 130 -15.00 8.82 -13.69
C ALA A 130 -15.42 8.87 -12.22
N PHE A 131 -14.46 8.95 -11.29
CA PHE A 131 -14.71 9.06 -9.85
C PHE A 131 -15.14 10.46 -9.40
N GLY A 132 -15.04 11.49 -10.24
CA GLY A 132 -15.69 12.80 -10.01
C GLY A 132 -14.92 13.76 -9.07
N PRO A 133 -15.60 14.57 -8.25
CA PRO A 133 -15.03 15.80 -7.66
C PRO A 133 -13.98 15.58 -6.56
N ASN A 134 -13.96 14.40 -5.94
CA ASN A 134 -12.95 14.01 -4.95
C ASN A 134 -12.25 12.73 -5.44
N PRO A 135 -11.49 12.81 -6.54
CA PRO A 135 -10.87 11.62 -7.10
C PRO A 135 -9.77 11.11 -6.19
N PRO A 136 -9.44 9.80 -6.28
CA PRO A 136 -8.19 9.33 -5.69
C PRO A 136 -7.01 10.12 -6.25
N GLU A 137 -6.02 10.37 -5.40
CA GLU A 137 -4.80 11.07 -5.74
C GLU A 137 -3.92 10.20 -6.65
N CYS A 138 -3.09 10.86 -7.47
CA CYS A 138 -2.10 10.25 -8.34
C CYS A 138 -0.71 10.79 -7.97
N GLU A 139 0.26 9.92 -7.71
CA GLU A 139 1.66 10.37 -7.67
C GLU A 139 2.19 10.56 -9.08
N GLU A 140 3.04 11.56 -9.23
CA GLU A 140 3.91 11.68 -10.40
C GLU A 140 4.87 10.47 -10.45
N GLY A 141 4.98 9.82 -11.61
CA GLY A 141 5.80 8.60 -11.79
C GLY A 141 5.11 7.26 -11.46
N ALA A 142 4.00 7.26 -10.71
CA ALA A 142 3.17 6.07 -10.49
C ALA A 142 2.09 5.98 -11.59
N GLU A 143 2.53 5.62 -12.81
CA GLU A 143 1.75 5.82 -14.04
C GLU A 143 0.42 5.06 -14.13
N SER A 144 0.16 4.09 -13.24
CA SER A 144 -1.11 3.33 -13.20
C SER A 144 -1.79 3.29 -11.83
N GLU A 145 -1.30 4.02 -10.84
CA GLU A 145 -1.83 3.96 -9.48
C GLU A 145 -2.78 5.12 -9.17
N LEU A 146 -3.88 4.78 -8.50
CA LEU A 146 -4.83 5.70 -7.90
C LEU A 146 -4.87 5.40 -6.41
N ARG A 147 -4.87 6.41 -5.53
CA ARG A 147 -4.84 6.16 -4.08
C ARG A 147 -5.64 7.14 -3.24
N TYR A 148 -6.15 6.64 -2.13
CA TYR A 148 -6.52 7.46 -0.98
C TYR A 148 -5.52 7.19 0.13
N PHE A 149 -4.98 8.26 0.72
CA PHE A 149 -4.00 8.11 1.79
C PHE A 149 -4.09 9.21 2.84
N ARG A 150 -3.44 8.93 3.97
CA ARG A 150 -3.19 9.88 5.04
C ARG A 150 -1.79 9.67 5.58
N SER A 151 -1.07 10.77 5.78
CA SER A 151 0.21 10.77 6.48
C SER A 151 0.01 10.30 7.92
N LEU A 152 0.88 9.39 8.34
CA LEU A 152 0.97 8.89 9.70
C LEU A 152 2.08 9.62 10.42
N HIS A 153 1.78 10.08 11.63
CA HIS A 153 2.82 10.52 12.54
C HIS A 153 3.39 9.28 13.23
N LEU A 154 4.72 9.17 13.26
CA LEU A 154 5.43 7.97 13.75
C LEU A 154 5.22 7.72 15.26
N ASP A 155 4.80 8.74 16.00
CA ASP A 155 4.43 8.67 17.42
C ASP A 155 2.99 8.17 17.65
N ARG A 156 2.17 8.05 16.59
CA ARG A 156 0.77 7.62 16.64
C ARG A 156 0.49 6.41 15.72
N PRO A 157 1.19 5.28 15.91
CA PRO A 157 0.96 4.08 15.12
C PRO A 157 -0.44 3.48 15.30
N ASP A 158 -1.13 3.83 16.39
CA ASP A 158 -2.53 3.46 16.67
C ASP A 158 -3.51 3.96 15.58
N LEU A 159 -3.16 5.04 14.87
CA LEU A 159 -4.01 5.65 13.85
C LEU A 159 -3.99 4.91 12.51
N LEU A 160 -3.06 3.96 12.31
CA LEU A 160 -2.96 3.19 11.06
C LEU A 160 -4.31 2.57 10.67
N ARG A 161 -4.97 1.92 11.63
CA ARG A 161 -6.28 1.29 11.41
C ARG A 161 -7.30 2.31 10.91
N THR A 162 -7.52 3.37 11.67
CA THR A 162 -8.52 4.40 11.38
C THR A 162 -8.30 5.03 10.01
N TYR A 163 -7.04 5.30 9.65
CA TYR A 163 -6.72 5.91 8.36
C TYR A 163 -6.91 4.95 7.18
N LEU A 164 -6.58 3.66 7.35
CA LEU A 164 -6.89 2.65 6.34
C LEU A 164 -8.40 2.45 6.17
N GLU A 165 -9.16 2.42 7.27
CA GLU A 165 -10.63 2.31 7.24
C GLU A 165 -11.24 3.47 6.45
N ASN A 166 -10.80 4.70 6.72
CA ASN A 166 -11.23 5.89 5.98
C ASN A 166 -10.86 5.80 4.49
N ALA A 167 -9.65 5.37 4.16
CA ALA A 167 -9.20 5.26 2.77
C ALA A 167 -9.99 4.20 1.99
N VAL A 168 -10.32 3.06 2.61
CA VAL A 168 -11.16 2.03 1.98
C VAL A 168 -12.60 2.50 1.84
N GLU A 169 -13.12 3.27 2.79
CA GLU A 169 -14.46 3.86 2.69
C GLU A 169 -14.57 4.86 1.53
N GLU A 170 -13.54 5.67 1.29
CA GLU A 170 -13.50 6.55 0.11
C GLU A 170 -13.51 5.75 -1.20
N TRP A 171 -12.82 4.61 -1.26
CA TRP A 171 -12.92 3.69 -2.39
C TRP A 171 -14.33 3.11 -2.58
N ILE A 172 -15.00 2.71 -1.50
CA ILE A 172 -16.39 2.21 -1.55
C ILE A 172 -17.32 3.29 -2.13
N LYS A 173 -17.20 4.54 -1.67
CA LYS A 173 -17.97 5.68 -2.19
C LYS A 173 -17.68 5.93 -3.67
N ALA A 174 -16.40 5.90 -4.06
CA ALA A 174 -15.97 6.10 -5.43
C ALA A 174 -16.56 5.04 -6.37
N TRP A 175 -16.46 3.76 -6.02
CA TRP A 175 -17.04 2.66 -6.79
C TRP A 175 -18.56 2.73 -6.87
N THR A 176 -19.23 3.03 -5.75
CA THR A 176 -20.69 3.20 -5.72
C THR A 176 -21.15 4.30 -6.68
N ARG A 177 -20.47 5.46 -6.68
CA ARG A 177 -20.78 6.60 -7.56
C ARG A 177 -20.63 6.25 -9.04
N VAL A 178 -19.65 5.41 -9.39
CA VAL A 178 -19.41 5.00 -10.77
C VAL A 178 -20.37 3.87 -11.20
N GLY A 179 -21.03 3.18 -10.27
CA GLY A 179 -21.85 2.01 -10.57
C GLY A 179 -21.01 0.74 -10.73
N GLY A 180 -19.93 0.63 -9.97
CA GLY A 180 -19.01 -0.51 -9.98
C GLY A 180 -18.24 -0.66 -11.29
N ILE A 181 -17.69 -1.85 -11.51
CA ILE A 181 -16.88 -2.16 -12.70
C ILE A 181 -17.69 -2.02 -14.00
N LYS A 182 -18.97 -2.40 -13.98
CA LYS A 182 -19.85 -2.27 -15.15
C LYS A 182 -20.03 -0.80 -15.52
N GLY A 183 -20.36 0.05 -14.56
CA GLY A 183 -20.52 1.49 -14.81
C GLY A 183 -19.21 2.15 -15.24
N LEU A 184 -18.06 1.72 -14.70
CA LEU A 184 -16.75 2.17 -15.17
C LEU A 184 -16.55 1.83 -16.65
N LYS A 185 -16.79 0.57 -17.05
CA LYS A 185 -16.69 0.16 -18.46
C LYS A 185 -17.60 0.99 -19.38
N CYS A 186 -18.83 1.26 -18.96
CA CYS A 186 -19.76 2.09 -19.75
C CYS A 186 -19.25 3.53 -19.91
N LYS A 187 -18.68 4.13 -18.85
CA LYS A 187 -18.10 5.48 -18.94
C LYS A 187 -16.85 5.53 -19.82
N LEU A 188 -16.02 4.48 -19.78
CA LEU A 188 -14.83 4.35 -20.63
C LEU A 188 -15.17 4.05 -22.09
N ALA A 189 -16.33 3.45 -22.36
CA ALA A 189 -16.84 3.16 -23.71
C ALA A 189 -17.74 4.26 -24.27
N GLY A 190 -17.97 5.35 -23.53
CA GLY A 190 -18.70 6.52 -24.03
C GLY A 190 -18.03 7.06 -25.30
N PRO A 191 -18.79 7.75 -26.19
CA PRO A 191 -18.24 8.22 -27.45
C PRO A 191 -16.98 9.01 -27.15
N ALA A 192 -15.86 8.60 -27.76
CA ALA A 192 -14.68 9.44 -27.83
C ALA A 192 -15.19 10.78 -28.36
N ASP A 193 -15.14 11.82 -27.54
CA ASP A 193 -15.59 13.14 -27.94
C ASP A 193 -14.93 13.43 -29.27
N SER A 194 -15.79 13.55 -30.29
CA SER A 194 -15.51 14.16 -31.57
C SER A 194 -14.97 15.55 -31.28
N ALA A 195 -13.64 15.64 -31.25
CA ALA A 195 -12.85 16.87 -31.27
C ALA A 195 -12.03 16.87 -32.56
#